data_AF-A0A1K1P0N5-F1
#
_entry.id   AF-A0A1K1P0N5-F1
#
_cell.length_a   1.000
_cell.length_b   1.000
_cell.length_c   1.000
_cell.angle_alpha   90.00
_cell.angle_beta   90.00
_cell.angle_gamma   90.00
#
_symmetry.space_group_name_H-M   'P 1'
#
loop_
_entity.id
_entity.type
_entity.pdbx_description
1 polymer ?
#
loop_
_entity_poly.entity_id
_entity_poly.type
_entity_poly.pdbx_seq_one_letter_code
_entity_poly.pdbx_strand_id
1 'polypeptide(L)'
;MKIQVEDDLYIEDSSTGFGFVIKKYAPPRFDEAKGQDVTTHKIIANFQSLPGCVSYILHKHNVSNSCAADLKALTQEIRKQEALIKNLFEKSKRTEGSK
;
A
#
# COMPACT_ATOMS: atom_id res chain seq x y z
N MET A 1 -3.53 -7.58 -1.54
CA MET A 1 -4.05 -6.35 -2.18
C MET A 1 -2.99 -5.80 -3.14
N LYS A 2 -3.40 -5.17 -4.26
CA LYS A 2 -2.50 -4.49 -5.21
C LYS A 2 -3.11 -3.15 -5.64
N ILE A 3 -2.38 -2.05 -5.47
CA ILE A 3 -2.77 -0.69 -5.85
C ILE A 3 -1.76 -0.19 -6.88
N GLN A 4 -2.25 0.14 -8.07
CA GLN A 4 -1.45 0.80 -9.08
C GLN A 4 -1.30 2.28 -8.73
N VAL A 5 -0.07 2.78 -8.77
CA VAL A 5 0.28 4.18 -8.48
C VAL A 5 0.62 4.91 -9.78
N GLU A 6 1.45 4.29 -10.61
CA GLU A 6 1.75 4.71 -11.98
C GLU A 6 1.84 3.44 -12.85
N ASP A 7 2.07 3.58 -14.16
CA ASP A 7 2.11 2.46 -15.12
C ASP A 7 2.97 1.28 -14.64
N ASP A 8 4.13 1.57 -14.05
CA ASP A 8 5.09 0.56 -13.59
C ASP A 8 5.30 0.54 -12.06
N LEU A 9 4.59 1.38 -11.29
CA LEU A 9 4.78 1.55 -9.85
C LEU A 9 3.54 1.10 -9.06
N TYR A 10 3.73 0.21 -8.09
CA TYR A 10 2.63 -0.42 -7.36
C TYR A 10 2.91 -0.50 -5.86
N ILE A 11 1.85 -0.43 -5.06
CA ILE A 11 1.84 -0.84 -3.66
C ILE A 11 1.16 -2.21 -3.59
N GLU A 12 1.84 -3.18 -3.02
CA GLU A 12 1.31 -4.54 -2.83
C GLU A 12 1.37 -4.95 -1.37
N ASP A 13 0.43 -5.81 -0.98
CA ASP A 13 0.50 -6.50 0.30
C ASP A 13 1.70 -7.47 0.31
N SER A 14 2.48 -7.43 1.38
CA SER A 14 3.65 -8.27 1.53
C SER A 14 3.23 -9.70 1.87
N SER A 15 3.42 -10.64 0.94
CA SER A 15 3.18 -12.07 1.18
C SER A 15 4.04 -12.66 2.31
N THR A 16 5.06 -11.94 2.76
CA THR A 16 5.98 -12.29 3.86
C THR A 16 5.55 -11.73 5.22
N GLY A 17 4.41 -11.03 5.32
CA GLY A 17 3.85 -10.57 6.60
C GLY A 17 4.39 -9.24 7.15
N PHE A 18 5.24 -8.53 6.40
CA PHE A 18 5.81 -7.23 6.82
C PHE A 18 4.91 -6.00 6.56
N GLY A 19 3.65 -6.20 6.19
CA GLY A 19 2.73 -5.12 5.82
C GLY A 19 2.67 -4.92 4.31
N PHE A 20 3.22 -3.82 3.81
CA PHE A 20 3.11 -3.38 2.42
C PHE A 20 4.47 -3.15 1.76
N VAL A 21 4.56 -3.42 0.46
CA VAL A 21 5.77 -3.27 -0.35
C VAL A 21 5.50 -2.39 -1.55
N ILE A 22 6.45 -1.50 -1.86
CA ILE A 22 6.42 -0.72 -3.11
C ILE A 22 7.27 -1.45 -4.14
N LYS A 23 6.67 -1.80 -5.27
CA LYS A 23 7.32 -2.52 -6.37
C LYS A 23 7.33 -1.67 -7.62
N LYS A 24 8.46 -1.72 -8.33
CA LYS A 24 8.57 -1.24 -9.71
C LYS A 24 8.68 -2.43 -10.66
N TYR A 25 7.71 -2.58 -11.55
CA TYR A 25 7.65 -3.66 -12.51
C TYR A 25 8.42 -3.28 -13.77
N ALA A 26 9.20 -4.22 -14.31
CA ALA A 26 9.75 -4.05 -15.65
C ALA A 26 8.71 -4.52 -16.68
N PRO A 27 8.80 -4.04 -17.93
CA PRO A 27 8.04 -4.63 -19.03
C PRO A 27 8.24 -6.17 -19.08
N PRO A 28 7.20 -6.95 -19.43
CA PRO A 28 7.35 -8.38 -19.62
C PRO A 28 8.46 -8.68 -20.62
N ARG A 29 9.26 -9.71 -20.34
CA ARG A 29 10.27 -10.22 -21.28
C ARG A 29 10.04 -11.69 -21.51
N PHE A 30 10.25 -12.16 -22.75
CA PHE A 30 10.20 -13.58 -23.05
C PHE A 30 11.44 -14.29 -22.46
N ASP A 31 11.23 -15.34 -21.68
CA ASP A 31 12.29 -16.20 -21.14
C ASP A 31 12.37 -17.46 -22.01
N GLU A 32 13.34 -17.49 -22.92
CA GLU A 32 13.52 -18.59 -23.89
C GLU A 32 13.75 -19.95 -23.21
N ALA A 33 14.43 -19.98 -22.05
CA ALA A 33 14.67 -21.22 -21.32
C ALA A 33 13.40 -21.79 -20.70
N LYS A 34 12.43 -20.94 -20.40
CA LYS A 34 11.12 -21.33 -19.84
C LYS A 34 10.00 -21.36 -20.88
N GLY A 35 10.26 -20.90 -22.10
CA GLY A 35 9.28 -20.80 -23.18
C GLY A 35 8.07 -19.93 -22.84
N GLN A 36 8.21 -18.92 -21.98
CA GLN A 36 7.10 -18.09 -21.51
C GLN A 36 7.53 -16.65 -21.21
N ASP A 37 6.57 -15.73 -21.25
CA ASP A 37 6.77 -14.37 -20.77
C ASP A 37 6.92 -14.35 -19.24
N VAL A 38 7.97 -13.65 -18.78
CA VAL A 38 8.22 -13.45 -17.35
C VAL A 38 8.09 -11.98 -17.01
N THR A 39 7.39 -11.73 -15.91
CA THR A 39 7.28 -10.41 -15.30
C THR A 39 8.32 -10.31 -14.20
N THR A 40 9.19 -9.31 -14.28
CA THR A 40 10.19 -9.03 -13.23
C THR A 40 9.83 -7.74 -12.50
N HIS A 41 10.23 -7.65 -11.24
CA HIS A 41 10.03 -6.46 -10.43
C HIS A 41 11.18 -6.24 -9.47
N LYS A 42 11.35 -4.98 -9.06
CA LYS A 42 12.26 -4.57 -8.00
C LYS A 42 11.46 -4.05 -6.82
N ILE A 43 11.79 -4.54 -5.62
CA ILE A 43 11.28 -3.96 -4.37
C ILE A 43 12.03 -2.64 -4.12
N ILE A 44 11.29 -1.54 -4.01
CA ILE A 44 11.84 -0.21 -3.73
C ILE A 44 11.95 0.01 -2.23
N ALA A 45 10.87 -0.28 -1.50
CA ALA A 45 10.78 -0.04 -0.07
C ALA A 45 9.66 -0.89 0.57
N ASN A 46 9.75 -1.10 1.88
CA ASN A 46 8.78 -1.85 2.68
C ASN A 46 8.25 -0.97 3.82
N PHE A 47 6.96 -1.08 4.13
CA PHE A 47 6.29 -0.31 5.17
C PHE A 47 5.30 -1.17 5.94
N GLN A 48 5.13 -0.88 7.23
CA GLN A 48 4.12 -1.56 8.05
C GLN A 48 2.68 -1.11 7.74
N SER A 49 2.52 0.05 7.11
CA SER A 49 1.19 0.64 6.87
C SER A 49 1.09 1.30 5.49
N LEU A 50 -0.11 1.25 4.92
CA LEU A 50 -0.43 1.86 3.64
C LEU A 50 -0.23 3.40 3.65
N PRO A 51 -0.59 4.15 4.71
CA PRO A 51 -0.21 5.56 4.85
C PRO A 51 1.30 5.82 4.76
N GLY A 52 2.12 4.89 5.26
CA GLY A 52 3.58 4.96 5.14
C GLY A 52 4.05 4.86 3.69
N CYS A 53 3.50 3.90 2.93
CA CYS A 53 3.75 3.77 1.50
C CYS A 53 3.39 5.04 0.73
N VAL A 54 2.17 5.56 0.97
CA VAL A 54 1.69 6.76 0.28
C VAL A 54 2.58 7.97 0.58
N SER A 55 2.94 8.18 1.84
CA SER A 55 3.84 9.27 2.22
C SER A 55 5.17 9.17 1.48
N TYR A 56 5.77 7.98 1.42
CA TYR A 56 7.03 7.79 0.70
C TYR A 56 6.89 8.11 -0.80
N ILE A 57 5.84 7.62 -1.45
CA ILE A 57 5.58 7.86 -2.87
C ILE A 57 5.47 9.35 -3.15
N LEU A 58 4.65 10.08 -2.39
CA LEU A 58 4.43 11.51 -2.58
C LEU A 58 5.70 12.36 -2.38
N HIS A 59 6.68 11.87 -1.61
CA HIS A 59 7.94 12.59 -1.35
C HIS A 59 9.10 12.16 -2.26
N LYS A 60 9.14 10.90 -2.69
CA LYS A 60 10.29 10.30 -3.38
C LYS A 60 10.05 9.98 -4.85
N HIS A 61 8.79 9.98 -5.28
CA HIS A 61 8.42 9.67 -6.66
C HIS A 61 7.70 10.86 -7.28
N ASN A 62 7.99 11.09 -8.56
CA ASN A 62 7.28 12.08 -9.36
C ASN A 62 6.00 11.41 -9.89
N VAL A 63 4.94 11.49 -9.10
CA VAL A 63 3.60 11.00 -9.48
C VAL A 63 2.77 12.12 -10.08
N SER A 64 1.82 11.77 -10.94
CA SER A 64 0.88 12.75 -11.51
C SER A 64 0.05 13.45 -10.43
N ASN A 65 -0.38 14.69 -10.69
CA ASN A 65 -1.16 15.47 -9.72
C ASN A 65 -2.49 14.80 -9.36
N SER A 66 -3.14 14.13 -10.32
CA SER A 66 -4.36 13.36 -10.09
C SER A 66 -4.09 12.18 -9.17
N CYS A 67 -3.06 11.37 -9.46
CA CYS A 67 -2.66 10.25 -8.61
C CYS A 67 -2.31 10.72 -7.19
N ALA A 68 -1.54 11.82 -7.08
CA ALA A 68 -1.18 12.38 -5.79
C ALA A 68 -2.42 12.79 -4.97
N ALA A 69 -3.47 13.31 -5.62
CA ALA A 69 -4.73 13.66 -4.97
C ALA A 69 -5.48 12.41 -4.49
N ASP A 70 -5.58 11.38 -5.34
CA ASP A 70 -6.24 10.12 -5.03
C ASP A 70 -5.57 9.40 -3.84
N LEU A 71 -4.24 9.36 -3.84
CA LEU A 71 -3.46 8.77 -2.74
C LEU A 71 -3.66 9.54 -1.42
N LYS A 72 -3.75 10.87 -1.46
CA LYS A 72 -4.06 11.69 -0.28
C LYS A 72 -5.46 11.41 0.23
N ALA A 73 -6.46 11.32 -0.65
CA ALA A 73 -7.84 11.00 -0.29
C ALA A 73 -7.93 9.61 0.36
N LEU A 74 -7.28 8.60 -0.24
CA LEU A 74 -7.20 7.26 0.32
C LEU A 74 -6.58 7.26 1.72
N THR A 75 -5.49 7.99 1.92
CA THR A 75 -4.82 8.11 3.22
C THR A 75 -5.72 8.73 4.29
N GLN A 76 -6.49 9.76 3.91
CA GLN A 76 -7.43 10.39 4.82
C GLN A 76 -8.55 9.43 5.22
N GLU A 77 -9.07 8.64 4.28
CA GLU A 77 -10.13 7.69 4.56
C GLU A 77 -9.67 6.55 5.46
N ILE A 78 -8.46 6.02 5.24
CA ILE A 78 -7.85 5.03 6.14
C ILE A 78 -7.75 5.56 7.57
N ARG A 79 -7.26 6.79 7.74
CA ARG A 79 -7.14 7.41 9.07
C ARG A 79 -8.49 7.58 9.76
N LYS A 80 -9.55 7.91 9.02
CA LYS A 80 -10.90 7.97 9.58
C LYS A 80 -11.37 6.59 10.05
N GLN A 81 -11.15 5.55 9.24
CA GLN A 81 -11.50 4.18 9.61
C GLN A 81 -10.73 3.70 10.84
N GLU A 82 -9.42 3.96 10.93
CA GLU A 82 -8.60 3.65 12.10
C GLU A 82 -9.11 4.35 13.37
N ALA A 83 -9.49 5.63 13.25
CA ALA A 83 -10.07 6.38 14.36
C ALA A 83 -11.43 5.81 14.82
N LEU A 84 -12.29 5.41 13.88
CA LEU A 84 -13.57 4.77 14.18
C LEU A 84 -13.38 3.44 14.92
N ILE A 85 -12.46 2.61 14.43
CA ILE A 85 -12.12 1.32 15.05
C ILE A 85 -11.62 1.54 16.48
N LYS A 86 -10.70 2.47 16.69
CA LYS A 86 -10.18 2.81 18.02
C LYS A 86 -11.31 3.24 18.98
N ASN A 87 -12.20 4.11 18.51
CA ASN A 87 -13.34 4.58 19.30
C ASN A 87 -14.29 3.43 19.68
N LEU A 88 -14.52 2.47 18.79
CA LEU A 88 -15.33 1.28 19.08
C LEU A 88 -14.69 0.41 20.18
N PHE A 89 -13.38 0.16 20.08
CA PHE A 89 -12.65 -0.61 21.10
C PHE A 89 -12.67 0.08 22.48
N GLU A 90 -12.49 1.39 22.54
CA GLU A 90 -12.53 2.14 23.80
C GLU A 90 -13.91 2.12 24.46
N LYS A 91 -14.98 2.17 23.66
CA LYS A 91 -16.36 2.04 24.17
C LYS A 91 -16.61 0.66 24.78
N SER A 92 -16.15 -0.41 24.11
CA SER A 92 -16.32 -1.80 24.59
C SER A 92 -15.67 -2.02 25.97
N LYS A 93 -14.47 -1.46 26.19
CA LYS A 93 -13.76 -1.58 27.48
C LYS A 93 -14.49 -0.91 28.64
N ARG A 94 -15.21 0.19 28.39
CA ARG A 94 -15.97 0.90 29.43
C ARG A 94 -17.22 0.12 29.87
N THR A 95 -17.80 -0.67 28.98
CA THR A 95 -18.97 -1.51 29.28
C THR A 95 -18.63 -2.80 30.04
N GLU A 96 -17.40 -3.32 29.93
CA GLU A 96 -16.99 -4.54 30.66
C GLU A 96 -16.49 -4.28 32.07
N GLY A 97 -15.89 -3.11 32.35
CA GLY A 97 -15.39 -2.75 33.69
C GLY A 97 -16.45 -2.25 34.68
N SER A 98 -17.74 -2.37 34.33
CA SER A 98 -18.86 -1.79 35.08
C SER A 98 -19.84 -2.83 35.64
N LYS A 99 -19.43 -4.10 35.74
CA LYS A 99 -20.19 -5.21 36.37
C LYS A 99 -19.51 -5.72 37.63
#